data_AF-A0A0G9K8Q3-F1
#
_entry.id   AF-A0A0G9K8Q3-F1
#
_cell.length_a   1.000
_cell.length_b   1.000
_cell.length_c   1.000
_cell.angle_alpha   90.00
_cell.angle_beta   90.00
_cell.angle_gamma   90.00
#
_symmetry.space_group_name_H-M   'P 1'
#
loop_
_entity.id
_entity.type
_entity.pdbx_description
1 polymer ?
#
loop_
_entity_poly.entity_id
_entity_poly.type
_entity_poly.pdbx_seq_one_letter_code
_entity_poly.pdbx_strand_id
1 'polypeptide(L)'
;IMISVDTIVQQLTILNLTGFKDSLLHQSNDANYSSLSFEERLYHLFEAEIIQRDNKRIKRVLQAATLKDKTASLDQIEYLPKRNLDKSVIMSLATGNFIKNNQNVLITGP
;
A
#
# COMPACT_ATOMS: atom_id res chain seq x y z
N ILE A 1 -33.04 9.96 -18.74
CA ILE A 1 -32.45 10.69 -17.59
C ILE A 1 -30.94 10.52 -17.72
N MET A 2 -30.19 11.60 -17.94
CA MET A 2 -28.74 11.53 -18.09
C MET A 2 -28.13 11.58 -16.69
N ILE A 3 -27.54 10.49 -16.23
CA ILE A 3 -26.83 10.45 -14.95
C ILE A 3 -25.54 11.27 -15.12
N SER A 4 -25.33 12.28 -14.28
CA SER A 4 -24.09 13.07 -14.30
C SER A 4 -23.00 12.43 -13.43
N VAL A 5 -21.74 12.70 -13.77
CA VAL A 5 -20.58 12.28 -12.97
C VAL A 5 -20.70 12.79 -11.53
N ASP A 6 -21.23 13.99 -11.31
CA ASP A 6 -21.45 14.56 -9.98
C ASP A 6 -22.37 13.70 -9.11
N THR A 7 -23.42 13.12 -9.71
CA THR A 7 -24.35 12.23 -8.99
C THR A 7 -23.63 10.96 -8.54
N ILE A 8 -22.76 10.42 -9.39
CA ILE A 8 -21.95 9.23 -9.07
C ILE A 8 -20.94 9.58 -7.96
N VAL A 9 -20.29 10.74 -8.03
CA VAL A 9 -19.35 11.23 -7.00
C VAL A 9 -20.03 11.36 -5.63
N GLN A 10 -21.27 11.85 -5.59
CA GLN A 10 -22.05 11.90 -4.35
C GLN A 10 -22.33 10.49 -3.79
N GLN A 11 -22.73 9.54 -4.63
CA GLN A 11 -22.93 8.15 -4.22
C GLN A 11 -21.65 7.52 -3.67
N LEU A 12 -20.52 7.72 -4.35
CA LEU A 12 -19.21 7.23 -3.90
C LEU A 12 -18.78 7.84 -2.56
N THR A 13 -19.13 9.11 -2.33
CA THR A 13 -18.88 9.79 -1.06
C THR A 13 -19.70 9.16 0.07
N ILE A 14 -20.99 8.87 -0.16
CA ILE A 14 -21.85 8.17 0.82
C ILE A 14 -21.29 6.78 1.15
N LEU A 15 -20.80 6.06 0.15
CA LEU A 15 -20.21 4.73 0.30
C LEU A 15 -18.76 4.74 0.84
N ASN A 16 -18.17 5.92 1.06
CA ASN A 16 -16.76 6.11 1.46
C ASN A 16 -15.75 5.49 0.48
N LEU A 17 -16.08 5.40 -0.81
CA LEU A 17 -15.22 4.86 -1.87
C LEU A 17 -14.31 5.96 -2.43
N THR A 18 -13.33 6.36 -1.62
CA THR A 18 -12.52 7.56 -1.90
C THR A 18 -11.56 7.35 -3.06
N GLY A 19 -10.88 6.19 -3.13
CA GLY A 19 -9.95 5.89 -4.22
C GLY A 19 -10.69 5.71 -5.55
N PHE A 20 -11.88 5.10 -5.52
CA PHE A 20 -12.75 5.02 -6.69
C PHE A 20 -13.13 6.41 -7.19
N LYS A 21 -13.60 7.29 -6.29
CA LYS A 21 -14.01 8.65 -6.60
C LYS A 21 -12.88 9.45 -7.25
N ASP A 22 -11.70 9.41 -6.65
CA ASP A 22 -10.54 10.16 -7.14
C ASP A 22 -10.11 9.64 -8.53
N SER A 23 -10.13 8.31 -8.73
CA SER A 23 -9.87 7.69 -10.03
C SER A 23 -10.93 8.06 -11.07
N LEU A 24 -12.22 8.10 -10.71
CA LEU A 24 -13.31 8.49 -11.61
C LEU A 24 -13.14 9.94 -12.11
N LEU A 25 -12.79 10.86 -11.21
CA LEU A 25 -12.51 12.25 -11.57
C LEU A 25 -11.28 12.34 -12.48
N HIS A 26 -10.24 11.53 -12.24
CA HIS A 26 -9.06 11.47 -13.10
C HIS A 26 -9.41 10.95 -14.50
N GLN A 27 -10.11 9.81 -14.60
CA GLN A 27 -10.51 9.22 -15.87
C GLN A 27 -11.44 10.15 -16.67
N SER A 28 -12.29 10.92 -15.99
CA SER A 28 -13.20 11.87 -16.64
C SER A 28 -12.47 13.06 -17.29
N ASN A 29 -11.26 13.38 -16.83
CA ASN A 29 -10.46 14.50 -17.32
C ASN A 29 -9.35 14.08 -18.30
N ASP A 30 -9.11 12.78 -18.47
CA ASP A 30 -8.00 12.24 -19.26
C ASP A 30 -8.53 11.47 -20.50
N ALA A 31 -8.26 12.02 -21.68
CA ALA A 31 -8.70 11.47 -22.96
C ALA A 31 -8.13 10.05 -23.23
N ASN A 32 -7.01 9.66 -22.60
CA ASN A 32 -6.41 8.34 -22.80
C ASN A 32 -7.35 7.21 -22.35
N TYR A 33 -8.20 7.45 -21.35
CA TYR A 33 -9.17 6.45 -20.87
C TYR A 33 -10.34 6.23 -21.84
N SER A 34 -10.52 7.10 -22.83
CA SER A 34 -11.51 6.91 -23.90
C SER A 34 -11.15 5.78 -24.85
N SER A 35 -9.85 5.40 -24.90
CA SER A 35 -9.36 4.29 -25.73
C SER A 35 -9.56 2.91 -25.08
N LEU A 36 -9.83 2.88 -23.77
CA LEU A 36 -10.06 1.65 -23.02
C LEU A 36 -11.51 1.18 -23.15
N SER A 37 -11.73 -0.12 -22.97
CA SER A 37 -13.07 -0.68 -22.79
C SER A 37 -13.71 -0.19 -21.50
N PHE A 38 -15.03 -0.40 -21.38
CA PHE A 38 -15.74 -0.08 -20.14
C PHE A 38 -15.24 -0.93 -18.97
N GLU A 39 -15.01 -2.22 -19.22
CA GLU A 39 -14.55 -3.20 -18.24
C GLU A 39 -13.17 -2.83 -17.70
N GLU A 40 -12.24 -2.40 -18.56
CA GLU A 40 -10.90 -1.94 -18.14
C GLU A 40 -10.97 -0.68 -17.29
N ARG A 41 -11.77 0.32 -17.70
CA ARG A 41 -11.99 1.52 -16.89
C ARG A 41 -12.55 1.16 -15.53
N LEU A 42 -13.58 0.31 -15.50
CA LEU A 42 -14.23 -0.13 -14.26
C LEU A 42 -13.26 -0.87 -13.35
N TYR A 43 -12.45 -1.77 -13.91
CA TYR A 43 -11.39 -2.48 -13.20
C TYR A 43 -10.42 -1.49 -12.53
N HIS A 44 -9.92 -0.50 -13.27
CA HIS A 44 -9.01 0.51 -12.72
C HIS A 44 -9.62 1.33 -11.57
N LEU A 45 -10.92 1.63 -11.63
CA LEU A 45 -11.61 2.33 -10.55
C LEU A 45 -11.65 1.49 -9.26
N PHE A 46 -11.91 0.19 -9.37
CA PHE A 46 -11.90 -0.73 -8.23
C PHE A 46 -10.49 -0.96 -7.68
N GLU A 47 -9.50 -1.15 -8.55
CA GLU A 47 -8.10 -1.30 -8.14
C GLU A 47 -7.62 -0.08 -7.35
N ALA A 48 -7.96 1.13 -7.82
CA ALA A 48 -7.62 2.37 -7.11
C ALA A 48 -8.22 2.40 -5.69
N GLU A 49 -9.45 1.92 -5.51
CA GLU A 49 -10.08 1.82 -4.19
C GLU A 49 -9.40 0.77 -3.29
N ILE A 50 -9.07 -0.41 -3.84
CA ILE A 50 -8.38 -1.48 -3.09
C ILE A 50 -7.02 -0.96 -2.60
N ILE A 51 -6.22 -0.38 -3.49
CA ILE A 51 -4.92 0.21 -3.17
C ILE A 51 -5.06 1.30 -2.09
N GLN A 52 -6.05 2.18 -2.23
CA GLN A 52 -6.27 3.26 -1.26
C GLN A 52 -6.63 2.73 0.13
N ARG A 53 -7.44 1.67 0.21
CA ARG A 53 -7.79 1.02 1.48
C ARG A 53 -6.59 0.35 2.12
N ASP A 54 -5.77 -0.35 1.34
CA ASP A 54 -4.56 -0.99 1.84
C ASP A 54 -3.55 0.04 2.34
N ASN A 55 -3.33 1.12 1.60
CA ASN A 55 -2.47 2.23 2.02
C ASN A 55 -2.97 2.87 3.33
N LYS A 56 -4.29 3.09 3.46
CA LYS A 56 -4.88 3.63 4.69
C LYS A 56 -4.71 2.68 5.87
N ARG A 57 -4.85 1.37 5.65
CA ARG A 57 -4.61 0.33 6.66
C ARG A 57 -3.15 0.35 7.11
N ILE A 58 -2.20 0.32 6.17
CA ILE A 58 -0.76 0.36 6.45
C ILE A 58 -0.41 1.60 7.26
N LYS A 59 -0.87 2.79 6.81
CA LYS A 59 -0.63 4.06 7.51
C LYS A 59 -1.18 4.04 8.93
N ARG A 60 -2.38 3.48 9.14
CA ARG A 60 -2.99 3.36 10.48
C ARG A 60 -2.17 2.45 11.38
N VAL A 61 -1.76 1.28 10.89
CA VAL A 61 -0.95 0.32 11.65
C VAL A 61 0.41 0.93 11.99
N LEU A 62 1.07 1.61 11.05
CA LEU A 62 2.35 2.29 11.30
C LEU A 62 2.22 3.43 12.33
N GLN A 63 1.12 4.18 12.32
CA GLN A 63 0.88 5.23 13.32
C GLN A 63 0.62 4.65 14.72
N ALA A 64 -0.08 3.52 14.78
CA ALA A 64 -0.37 2.82 16.03
C ALA A 64 0.85 2.04 16.56
N ALA A 65 1.73 1.60 15.67
CA ALA A 65 2.97 0.94 16.04
C ALA A 65 3.88 1.96 16.75
N THR A 66 4.09 1.73 18.05
CA THR A 66 5.00 2.51 18.90
C THR A 66 6.46 2.15 18.62
N LEU A 67 6.84 2.17 17.34
CA LEU A 67 8.20 1.87 16.91
C LEU A 67 9.15 2.94 17.47
N LYS A 68 10.25 2.47 18.08
CA LYS A 68 11.28 3.33 18.68
C LYS A 68 11.95 4.23 17.63
N ASP A 69 12.19 3.67 16.45
CA ASP A 69 12.71 4.41 15.29
C ASP A 69 11.73 4.20 14.12
N LYS A 70 11.05 5.28 13.72
CA LYS A 70 10.06 5.27 12.62
C LYS A 70 10.70 5.40 11.25
N THR A 71 11.96 5.81 11.20
CA THR A 71 12.74 6.03 9.98
C THR A 71 13.71 4.90 9.68
N ALA A 72 13.74 3.87 10.54
CA ALA A 72 14.59 2.70 10.38
C ALA A 72 14.39 2.08 8.98
N SER A 73 15.51 1.91 8.28
CA SER A 73 15.56 1.30 6.95
C SER A 73 16.68 0.28 6.87
N LEU A 74 16.54 -0.70 5.96
CA LEU A 74 17.56 -1.74 5.75
C LEU A 74 18.88 -1.18 5.22
N ASP A 75 18.81 -0.08 4.46
CA ASP A 75 19.98 0.58 3.88
C ASP A 75 20.85 1.27 4.93
N GLN A 76 20.29 1.57 6.10
CA GLN A 76 20.99 2.18 7.24
C GLN A 76 21.67 1.15 8.15
N ILE A 77 21.64 -0.15 7.80
CA ILE A 77 22.28 -1.18 8.62
C ILE A 77 23.80 -1.12 8.46
N GLU A 78 24.49 -0.79 9.55
CA GLU A 78 25.95 -0.88 9.64
C GLU A 78 26.41 -2.30 10.01
N TYR A 79 27.13 -2.96 9.10
CA TYR A 79 27.71 -4.30 9.28
C TYR A 79 29.10 -4.24 9.91
N LEU A 80 29.20 -3.64 11.10
CA LEU A 80 30.47 -3.56 11.84
C LEU A 80 30.84 -4.94 12.44
N PRO A 81 32.13 -5.34 12.46
CA PRO A 81 32.57 -6.63 13.03
C PRO A 81 32.10 -6.87 14.46
N LYS A 82 32.04 -5.82 15.29
CA LYS A 82 31.57 -5.89 16.68
C LYS A 82 30.09 -6.27 16.80
N ARG A 83 29.27 -6.02 15.78
CA ARG A 83 27.84 -6.36 15.78
C ARG A 83 27.57 -7.81 15.39
N ASN A 84 28.54 -8.49 14.78
CA ASN A 84 28.44 -9.89 14.35
C ASN A 84 27.16 -10.19 13.54
N LEU A 85 26.78 -9.28 12.64
CA LEU A 85 25.61 -9.43 11.78
C LEU A 85 26.00 -10.06 10.45
N ASP A 86 25.39 -11.19 10.12
CA ASP A 86 25.53 -11.80 8.80
C ASP A 86 24.59 -11.12 7.79
N LYS A 87 25.17 -10.48 6.77
CA LYS A 87 24.43 -9.79 5.71
C LYS A 87 23.50 -10.72 4.93
N SER A 88 23.89 -11.97 4.74
CA SER A 88 23.05 -12.95 4.03
C SER A 88 21.77 -13.28 4.80
N VAL A 89 21.88 -13.41 6.13
CA VAL A 89 20.75 -13.67 7.03
C VAL A 89 19.81 -12.47 7.06
N ILE A 90 20.36 -11.25 7.23
CA ILE A 90 19.54 -10.03 7.23
C ILE A 90 18.79 -9.86 5.90
N MET A 91 19.44 -10.11 4.77
CA MET A 91 18.79 -10.03 3.46
C MET A 91 17.69 -11.08 3.30
N SER A 92 17.91 -12.30 3.80
CA SER A 92 16.88 -13.34 3.81
C SER A 92 15.67 -12.93 4.66
N LEU A 93 15.89 -12.39 5.86
CA LEU A 93 14.83 -11.88 6.73
C LEU A 93 14.08 -10.70 6.11
N ALA A 94 14.79 -9.81 5.41
CA ALA A 94 14.21 -8.64 4.73
C ALA A 94 13.15 -9.01 3.69
N THR A 95 13.19 -10.22 3.12
CA THR A 95 12.15 -10.71 2.20
C THR A 95 10.78 -10.91 2.87
N GLY A 96 10.74 -11.00 4.21
CA GLY A 96 9.54 -11.31 4.96
C GLY A 96 9.02 -12.74 4.78
N ASN A 97 9.78 -13.63 4.12
CA ASN A 97 9.36 -15.02 3.89
C ASN A 97 9.09 -15.79 5.19
N PHE A 98 9.81 -15.46 6.27
CA PHE A 98 9.57 -16.06 7.58
C PHE A 98 8.15 -15.78 8.09
N ILE A 99 7.55 -14.63 7.77
CA ILE A 99 6.16 -14.29 8.12
C ILE A 99 5.20 -15.20 7.36
N LYS A 100 5.38 -15.31 6.04
CA LYS A 100 4.54 -16.17 5.19
C LYS A 100 4.60 -17.64 5.59
N ASN A 101 5.77 -18.09 6.03
CA ASN A 101 6.04 -19.46 6.42
C ASN A 101 5.75 -19.76 7.90
N ASN A 102 5.23 -18.78 8.67
CA ASN A 102 5.01 -18.90 10.12
C ASN A 102 6.28 -19.36 10.89
N GLN A 103 7.44 -18.87 10.48
CA GLN A 103 8.73 -19.20 11.10
C GLN A 103 9.08 -18.19 12.19
N ASN A 104 9.46 -18.70 13.36
CA ASN A 104 9.88 -17.86 14.48
C ASN A 104 11.30 -17.32 14.25
N VAL A 105 11.49 -16.03 14.50
CA VAL A 105 12.80 -15.37 14.46
C VAL A 105 13.20 -14.99 15.88
N LEU A 106 14.27 -15.59 16.39
CA LEU A 106 14.85 -15.24 17.68
C LEU A 106 16.02 -14.28 17.45
N ILE A 107 15.91 -13.07 18.02
CA ILE A 107 16.98 -12.08 17.98
C ILE A 107 17.68 -12.12 19.34
N THR A 108 18.95 -12.51 19.35
CA THR A 108 19.80 -12.54 20.54
C THR A 108 21.02 -11.66 20.34
N GLY A 109 21.51 -11.06 21.42
CA GLY A 109 22.77 -10.34 21.45
C GLY A 109 23.32 -10.31 22.89
N PRO A 110 24.60 -9.94 23.09
CA PRO A 110 25.10 -9.57 24.40
C PRO A 110 24.44 -8.28 24.93
#